data_AF-A0A6A6E057-F1
#
_entry.id   AF-A0A6A6E057-F1
#
_cell.length_a   1.000
_cell.length_b   1.000
_cell.length_c   1.000
_cell.angle_alpha   90.00
_cell.angle_beta   90.00
_cell.angle_gamma   90.00
#
_symmetry.space_group_name_H-M   'P 1'
#
loop_
_entity.id
_entity.type
_entity.pdbx_description
1 polymer ?
#
loop_
_entity_poly.entity_id
_entity_poly.type
_entity_poly.pdbx_seq_one_letter_code
_entity_poly.pdbx_strand_id
1 'polypeptide(L)'
;MVGIVVLKRGRVWASSILLWVLALFPPIVNCRISPITGIQFGSGDGTFAKRERNNDPNGYAPPSIDCPNSRPTVQNSTSLSSEETDWLEKRRANTVWAIRDFLTRANISGFDTNAYVERTGRNASTLPIIAIAVTGGGYRALMHGAGVISAFDNRTSNSTLPGNIGGLLQASTYLSGVSGRSWLVGSLYIPKLRPVQEILRMDPNATDPQWQFYHSIIEGPTTLSVSSYYTTIMDEMNNNGDAGLNTTITDLWGRGLSFQLFNAPDGGPGNEGYIFSGIAQDLGFQSASEPLPIVVALEQAPNQLLIPLNSTVYEISPWEIGTFEPPTAAFASLQYVGSNFRAGTIPETENCISGFDNACFVLTGKLEEIGRENNDVSNWVNPFYQYKEENNTSAKSKILSLVDGGEDLQNIPLYPLLQPLRKVDVIFAVDGSADTAAPGAYWSNGTALVATYQRSLLKTGHELPFPSIPDPKTFINLSLNSQPTFFGCDTKNLTELSPLIVYIPNYPYTYTSNIWTFQLETNDTERNWIIQNGYNVATRGNGTLDKDWPSCIGCAIHPGALREMEPKLLRLDSTAPPPYVPTHAIKSSGCPRRAEVTISVIVAACFVALSLLF
;
A
#
# COMPACT_ATOMS: atom_id res chain seq x y z
N MET A 1 70.22 2.40 9.98
CA MET A 1 70.14 1.93 8.58
C MET A 1 68.66 1.77 8.26
N VAL A 2 68.02 2.82 7.75
CA VAL A 2 67.55 2.98 6.34
C VAL A 2 66.54 1.89 5.96
N GLY A 3 65.29 2.16 5.57
CA GLY A 3 64.62 3.42 5.28
C GLY A 3 63.16 3.18 4.85
N ILE A 4 62.35 4.22 5.02
CA ILE A 4 60.98 4.37 4.51
C ILE A 4 61.05 4.59 2.99
N VAL A 5 60.18 3.91 2.22
CA VAL A 5 59.83 4.34 0.86
C VAL A 5 58.31 4.36 0.71
N VAL A 6 57.79 5.56 0.48
CA VAL A 6 56.43 5.87 0.05
C VAL A 6 56.36 5.70 -1.47
N LEU A 7 55.37 4.96 -1.99
CA LEU A 7 54.95 5.06 -3.38
C LEU A 7 53.41 5.19 -3.47
N LYS A 8 52.99 6.20 -4.25
CA LYS A 8 51.62 6.65 -4.52
C LYS A 8 50.90 5.75 -5.53
N ARG A 9 49.57 5.62 -5.33
CA ARG A 9 48.44 5.46 -6.28
C ARG A 9 48.49 4.37 -7.38
N GLY A 10 47.41 3.59 -7.43
CA GLY A 10 46.69 3.30 -8.69
C GLY A 10 46.34 1.83 -8.97
N ARG A 11 45.03 1.55 -9.10
CA ARG A 11 44.39 0.46 -9.88
C ARG A 11 44.99 -0.95 -9.78
N VAL A 12 44.45 -1.82 -8.92
CA VAL A 12 44.24 -3.26 -9.22
C VAL A 12 43.16 -3.83 -8.27
N TRP A 13 41.87 -3.75 -8.61
CA TRP A 13 40.80 -4.54 -7.95
C TRP A 13 39.66 -4.96 -8.91
N ALA A 14 39.92 -5.02 -10.22
CA ALA A 14 38.91 -5.41 -11.23
C ALA A 14 39.15 -6.79 -11.86
N SER A 15 40.26 -7.46 -11.58
CA SER A 15 40.67 -8.66 -12.34
C SER A 15 40.31 -10.00 -11.69
N SER A 16 39.80 -10.00 -10.45
CA SER A 16 39.56 -11.24 -9.67
C SER A 16 38.09 -11.64 -9.57
N ILE A 17 37.16 -10.78 -9.98
CA ILE A 17 35.70 -11.04 -9.93
C ILE A 17 35.20 -11.65 -11.25
N LEU A 18 35.87 -11.36 -12.38
CA LEU A 18 35.47 -11.84 -13.71
C LEU A 18 35.69 -13.36 -13.91
N LEU A 19 36.56 -13.98 -13.10
CA LEU A 19 36.91 -15.40 -13.22
C LEU A 19 35.93 -16.36 -12.52
N TRP A 20 34.99 -15.85 -11.70
CA TRP A 20 33.99 -16.68 -11.03
C TRP A 20 32.65 -16.75 -11.79
N VAL A 21 32.34 -15.77 -12.64
CA VAL A 21 31.07 -15.70 -13.39
C VAL A 21 31.03 -16.69 -14.57
N LEU A 22 32.19 -17.09 -15.10
CA LEU A 22 32.27 -17.99 -16.27
C LEU A 22 32.25 -19.50 -15.94
N ALA A 23 32.17 -19.89 -14.66
CA ALA A 23 32.28 -21.29 -14.24
C ALA A 23 30.92 -21.99 -13.95
N LEU A 24 29.78 -21.31 -14.12
CA LEU A 24 28.45 -21.84 -13.75
C LEU A 24 27.50 -22.15 -14.93
N PHE A 25 27.95 -22.09 -16.19
CA PHE A 25 27.14 -22.47 -17.36
C PHE A 25 27.80 -23.62 -18.14
N PRO A 26 27.13 -24.77 -18.37
CA PRO A 26 27.59 -25.74 -19.35
C PRO A 26 27.26 -25.25 -20.78
N PRO A 27 28.08 -25.57 -21.80
CA PRO A 27 27.90 -25.06 -23.15
C PRO A 27 26.81 -25.84 -23.90
N ILE A 28 25.70 -25.20 -24.25
CA ILE A 28 24.80 -25.73 -25.29
C ILE A 28 25.32 -25.25 -26.64
N VAL A 29 25.91 -26.20 -27.38
CA VAL A 29 26.34 -26.07 -28.77
C VAL A 29 25.18 -26.42 -29.71
N ASN A 30 25.08 -25.64 -30.79
CA ASN A 30 24.31 -25.83 -32.04
C ASN A 30 22.80 -25.55 -32.05
N CYS A 31 22.44 -24.38 -32.62
CA CYS A 31 21.42 -24.36 -33.68
C CYS A 31 21.70 -23.27 -34.72
N ARG A 32 21.54 -23.65 -35.99
CA ARG A 32 21.83 -22.87 -37.19
C ARG A 32 20.83 -21.71 -37.38
N ILE A 33 21.35 -20.58 -37.84
CA ILE A 33 20.58 -19.45 -38.37
C ILE A 33 20.02 -19.82 -39.74
N SER A 34 18.75 -19.50 -40.00
CA SER A 34 18.20 -19.30 -41.34
C SER A 34 17.44 -17.97 -41.36
N PRO A 35 17.63 -17.11 -42.39
CA PRO A 35 16.95 -15.83 -42.46
C PRO A 35 15.59 -15.99 -43.13
N ILE A 36 14.53 -15.45 -42.55
CA ILE A 36 13.30 -15.17 -43.27
C ILE A 36 13.01 -13.68 -43.13
N THR A 37 13.07 -13.03 -44.29
CA THR A 37 12.74 -11.63 -44.56
C THR A 37 11.24 -11.42 -44.64
N GLY A 38 10.77 -10.34 -43.99
CA GLY A 38 9.73 -9.44 -44.50
C GLY A 38 8.27 -9.83 -44.29
N ILE A 39 7.59 -9.15 -43.35
CA ILE A 39 6.15 -8.87 -43.43
C ILE A 39 5.91 -7.44 -42.87
N GLN A 40 5.28 -6.59 -43.69
CA GLN A 40 4.84 -5.23 -43.36
C GLN A 40 3.66 -5.26 -42.38
N PHE A 41 3.66 -4.37 -41.38
CA PHE A 41 2.48 -4.10 -40.56
C PHE A 41 1.59 -3.05 -41.22
N GLY A 42 0.34 -3.44 -41.48
CA GLY A 42 -0.75 -2.55 -41.88
C GLY A 42 -1.33 -1.79 -40.69
N SER A 43 -1.73 -0.55 -40.94
CA SER A 43 -2.33 0.40 -40.00
C SER A 43 -3.74 -0.01 -39.58
N GLY A 44 -3.97 -0.13 -38.28
CA GLY A 44 -5.28 -0.26 -37.64
C GLY A 44 -5.40 0.74 -36.50
N ASP A 45 -6.26 1.73 -36.69
CA ASP A 45 -6.43 2.93 -35.87
C ASP A 45 -7.26 2.60 -34.60
N GLY A 46 -6.72 2.90 -33.43
CA GLY A 46 -7.34 2.70 -32.12
C GLY A 46 -6.88 3.79 -31.17
N THR A 47 -7.54 4.95 -31.22
CA THR A 47 -7.15 6.17 -30.51
C THR A 47 -7.45 6.09 -29.01
N PHE A 48 -6.46 5.64 -28.23
CA PHE A 48 -6.33 6.07 -26.83
C PHE A 48 -5.73 7.48 -26.84
N ALA A 49 -6.47 8.48 -26.36
CA ALA A 49 -5.99 9.85 -26.27
C ALA A 49 -4.82 9.92 -25.26
N LYS A 50 -3.60 9.88 -25.79
CA LYS A 50 -2.34 10.16 -25.11
C LYS A 50 -2.32 11.66 -24.79
N ARG A 51 -2.53 12.06 -23.54
CA ARG A 51 -2.14 13.41 -23.09
C ARG A 51 -0.62 13.36 -22.87
N GLU A 52 0.13 13.69 -23.91
CA GLU A 52 1.58 13.87 -23.81
C GLU A 52 1.86 15.14 -22.98
N ARG A 53 2.68 15.00 -21.93
CA ARG A 53 3.28 16.16 -21.25
C ARG A 53 4.22 16.84 -22.24
N ASN A 54 4.11 18.17 -22.35
CA ASN A 54 4.88 18.98 -23.29
C ASN A 54 6.40 18.65 -23.23
N ASN A 55 6.91 18.12 -24.34
CA ASN A 55 8.32 18.09 -24.75
C ASN A 55 9.38 17.49 -23.81
N ASP A 56 9.09 16.38 -23.14
CA ASP A 56 10.11 15.35 -22.93
C ASP A 56 9.52 13.95 -23.21
N PRO A 57 9.88 13.30 -24.33
CA PRO A 57 9.42 11.95 -24.63
C PRO A 57 9.89 10.89 -23.60
N ASN A 58 10.75 11.23 -22.64
CA ASN A 58 11.37 10.33 -21.66
C ASN A 58 11.22 10.74 -20.16
N GLY A 59 10.46 11.78 -19.82
CA GLY A 59 10.62 12.45 -18.51
C GLY A 59 9.98 11.75 -17.31
N TYR A 60 10.67 10.79 -16.67
CA TYR A 60 10.40 10.39 -15.26
C TYR A 60 10.68 11.54 -14.28
N ALA A 61 11.60 12.44 -14.65
CA ALA A 61 11.91 13.64 -13.89
C ALA A 61 10.68 14.57 -13.84
N PRO A 62 10.25 15.01 -12.65
CA PRO A 62 9.05 15.82 -12.49
C PRO A 62 9.28 17.23 -13.07
N PRO A 63 8.38 17.73 -13.93
CA PRO A 63 8.54 19.02 -14.57
C PRO A 63 8.41 20.19 -13.60
N SER A 64 9.16 21.25 -13.89
CA SER A 64 8.93 22.57 -13.34
C SER A 64 7.79 23.26 -14.11
N ILE A 65 6.80 23.77 -13.38
CA ILE A 65 5.63 24.46 -13.90
C ILE A 65 5.39 25.78 -13.17
N ASP A 66 4.62 26.67 -13.79
CA ASP A 66 4.14 27.87 -13.11
C ASP A 66 3.26 27.48 -11.92
N CYS A 67 3.52 28.11 -10.76
CA CYS A 67 2.68 27.90 -9.59
C CYS A 67 1.27 28.47 -9.81
N PRO A 68 0.24 27.87 -9.20
CA PRO A 68 -1.10 28.45 -9.21
C PRO A 68 -1.10 29.85 -8.56
N ASN A 69 -2.05 30.71 -8.98
CA ASN A 69 -2.18 32.08 -8.47
C ASN A 69 -2.22 32.15 -6.93
N SER A 70 -2.90 31.18 -6.30
CA SER A 70 -2.81 30.94 -4.86
C SER A 70 -1.74 29.88 -4.63
N ARG A 71 -0.56 30.30 -4.19
CA ARG A 71 0.57 29.39 -4.00
C ARG A 71 0.24 28.29 -2.98
N PRO A 72 0.69 27.05 -3.20
CA PRO A 72 0.53 25.97 -2.22
C PRO A 72 1.18 26.33 -0.89
N THR A 73 0.51 26.00 0.20
CA THR A 73 0.98 26.24 1.56
C THR A 73 0.74 25.00 2.42
N VAL A 74 1.63 24.79 3.40
CA VAL A 74 1.49 23.74 4.40
C VAL A 74 0.35 24.11 5.36
N GLN A 75 -0.60 23.20 5.52
CA GLN A 75 -1.77 23.34 6.38
C GLN A 75 -1.56 22.64 7.71
N ASN A 76 -2.09 23.19 8.79
CA ASN A 76 -2.04 22.57 10.12
C ASN A 76 -3.06 21.42 10.21
N SER A 77 -2.74 20.35 10.93
CA SER A 77 -3.58 19.14 11.00
C SER A 77 -4.80 19.23 11.94
N THR A 78 -5.22 20.45 12.31
CA THR A 78 -6.35 20.67 13.25
C THR A 78 -7.72 20.37 12.64
N SER A 79 -7.80 20.26 11.30
CA SER A 79 -8.99 19.91 10.54
C SER A 79 -8.59 19.07 9.32
N LEU A 80 -9.57 18.41 8.69
CA LEU A 80 -9.38 17.85 7.35
C LEU A 80 -9.19 18.98 6.33
N SER A 81 -8.55 18.68 5.20
CA SER A 81 -8.46 19.60 4.06
C SER A 81 -9.84 19.97 3.51
N SER A 82 -9.91 21.10 2.81
CA SER A 82 -11.12 21.50 2.07
C SER A 82 -11.53 20.43 1.06
N GLU A 83 -10.54 19.83 0.40
CA GLU A 83 -10.70 18.81 -0.63
C GLU A 83 -11.33 17.55 -0.06
N GLU A 84 -10.80 17.02 1.06
CA GLU A 84 -11.42 15.87 1.73
C GLU A 84 -12.81 16.23 2.27
N THR A 85 -13.00 17.43 2.83
CA THR A 85 -14.30 17.86 3.39
C THR A 85 -15.38 17.96 2.31
N ASP A 86 -15.11 18.66 1.20
CA ASP A 86 -16.03 18.83 0.08
C ASP A 86 -16.34 17.49 -0.61
N TRP A 87 -15.34 16.62 -0.69
CA TRP A 87 -15.50 15.29 -1.24
C TRP A 87 -16.36 14.40 -0.33
N LEU A 88 -16.16 14.49 1.00
CA LEU A 88 -16.95 13.74 1.98
C LEU A 88 -18.44 14.07 1.89
N GLU A 89 -18.82 15.34 1.67
CA GLU A 89 -20.23 15.70 1.48
C GLU A 89 -20.88 14.90 0.34
N LYS A 90 -20.18 14.77 -0.79
CA LYS A 90 -20.62 13.96 -1.95
C LYS A 90 -20.59 12.47 -1.63
N ARG A 91 -19.50 11.98 -1.04
CA ARG A 91 -19.32 10.54 -0.72
C ARG A 91 -20.43 10.06 0.19
N ARG A 92 -20.76 10.84 1.21
CA ARG A 92 -21.79 10.49 2.21
C ARG A 92 -23.17 10.31 1.57
N ALA A 93 -23.50 11.11 0.56
CA ALA A 93 -24.72 10.90 -0.22
C ALA A 93 -24.64 9.62 -1.09
N ASN A 94 -23.47 9.37 -1.69
CA ASN A 94 -23.26 8.23 -2.58
C ASN A 94 -23.18 6.88 -1.86
N THR A 95 -22.90 6.82 -0.56
CA THR A 95 -22.89 5.55 0.19
C THR A 95 -24.31 5.10 0.59
N VAL A 96 -25.29 6.01 0.63
CA VAL A 96 -26.67 5.74 1.11
C VAL A 96 -27.29 4.56 0.38
N TRP A 97 -27.22 4.53 -0.95
CA TRP A 97 -27.86 3.47 -1.73
C TRP A 97 -27.20 2.12 -1.48
N ALA A 98 -25.87 2.07 -1.35
CA ALA A 98 -25.11 0.86 -1.13
C ALA A 98 -25.36 0.28 0.28
N ILE A 99 -25.41 1.16 1.29
CA ILE A 99 -25.77 0.78 2.66
C ILE A 99 -27.19 0.21 2.70
N ARG A 100 -28.16 0.89 2.07
CA ARG A 100 -29.56 0.41 2.01
C ARG A 100 -29.66 -0.95 1.34
N ASP A 101 -29.04 -1.08 0.18
CA ASP A 101 -29.06 -2.27 -0.65
C ASP A 101 -28.46 -3.47 0.11
N PHE A 102 -27.28 -3.28 0.72
CA PHE A 102 -26.65 -4.29 1.56
C PHE A 102 -27.49 -4.66 2.79
N LEU A 103 -27.93 -3.69 3.58
CA LEU A 103 -28.73 -3.95 4.79
C LEU A 103 -30.07 -4.63 4.49
N THR A 104 -30.65 -4.40 3.31
CA THR A 104 -31.87 -5.09 2.87
C THR A 104 -31.59 -6.57 2.62
N ARG A 105 -30.47 -6.88 1.95
CA ARG A 105 -30.05 -8.28 1.71
C ARG A 105 -29.55 -8.99 2.97
N ALA A 106 -28.96 -8.24 3.90
CA ALA A 106 -28.50 -8.77 5.18
C ALA A 106 -29.64 -9.34 6.04
N ASN A 107 -30.90 -8.97 5.75
CA ASN A 107 -32.11 -9.56 6.33
C ASN A 107 -32.05 -9.71 7.86
N ILE A 108 -31.66 -8.64 8.54
CA ILE A 108 -31.50 -8.62 10.00
C ILE A 108 -32.89 -8.75 10.64
N SER A 109 -33.08 -9.79 11.46
CA SER A 109 -34.36 -10.04 12.14
C SER A 109 -34.77 -8.86 13.03
N GLY A 110 -36.00 -8.37 12.88
CA GLY A 110 -36.55 -7.27 13.67
C GLY A 110 -36.07 -5.87 13.27
N PHE A 111 -35.26 -5.75 12.21
CA PHE A 111 -34.75 -4.46 11.73
C PHE A 111 -35.44 -4.03 10.43
N ASP A 112 -36.12 -2.89 10.46
CA ASP A 112 -36.68 -2.27 9.26
C ASP A 112 -35.64 -1.39 8.58
N THR A 113 -34.93 -1.97 7.61
CA THR A 113 -33.90 -1.28 6.82
C THR A 113 -34.44 -0.05 6.11
N ASN A 114 -35.66 -0.11 5.56
CA ASN A 114 -36.23 1.01 4.82
C ASN A 114 -36.56 2.16 5.76
N ALA A 115 -37.20 1.88 6.90
CA ALA A 115 -37.46 2.91 7.90
C ALA A 115 -36.15 3.50 8.48
N TYR A 116 -35.11 2.68 8.67
CA TYR A 116 -33.80 3.16 9.11
C TYR A 116 -33.17 4.10 8.08
N VAL A 117 -33.08 3.70 6.81
CA VAL A 117 -32.47 4.52 5.76
C VAL A 117 -33.34 5.72 5.41
N GLU A 118 -34.67 5.65 5.48
CA GLU A 118 -35.51 6.82 5.26
C GLU A 118 -35.37 7.85 6.39
N ARG A 119 -35.11 7.40 7.62
CA ARG A 119 -34.85 8.28 8.76
C ARG A 119 -33.44 8.87 8.72
N THR A 120 -32.43 8.05 8.43
CA THR A 120 -31.01 8.43 8.47
C THR A 120 -30.53 9.01 7.14
N GLY A 121 -30.96 8.47 6.00
CA GLY A 121 -30.61 8.94 4.66
C GLY A 121 -31.18 10.32 4.29
N ARG A 122 -32.14 10.86 5.06
CA ARG A 122 -32.55 12.29 4.97
C ARG A 122 -31.45 13.24 5.47
N ASN A 123 -30.55 12.74 6.31
CA ASN A 123 -29.37 13.44 6.77
C ASN A 123 -28.17 12.49 6.69
N ALA A 124 -27.48 12.47 5.55
CA ALA A 124 -26.35 11.59 5.28
C ALA A 124 -25.25 11.64 6.37
N SER A 125 -25.17 12.73 7.15
CA SER A 125 -24.27 12.85 8.30
C SER A 125 -24.58 11.86 9.44
N THR A 126 -25.75 11.21 9.45
CA THR A 126 -26.16 10.22 10.47
C THR A 126 -25.89 8.76 10.07
N LEU A 127 -25.48 8.52 8.82
CA LEU A 127 -25.09 7.18 8.38
C LEU A 127 -23.71 6.80 8.94
N PRO A 128 -23.42 5.49 9.10
CA PRO A 128 -22.10 5.05 9.52
C PRO A 128 -21.03 5.41 8.47
N ILE A 129 -19.87 5.86 8.89
CA ILE A 129 -18.66 5.94 8.07
C ILE A 129 -17.94 4.60 8.17
N ILE A 130 -17.93 3.86 7.06
CA ILE A 130 -17.26 2.57 6.93
C ILE A 130 -15.88 2.78 6.30
N ALA A 131 -14.86 2.12 6.81
CA ALA A 131 -13.53 2.10 6.21
C ALA A 131 -13.02 0.68 6.01
N ILE A 132 -12.09 0.51 5.07
CA ILE A 132 -11.39 -0.73 4.82
C ILE A 132 -9.89 -0.45 5.00
N ALA A 133 -9.20 -1.25 5.82
CA ALA A 133 -7.77 -1.17 6.01
C ALA A 133 -7.12 -2.48 5.57
N VAL A 134 -6.11 -2.41 4.71
CA VAL A 134 -5.56 -3.61 4.06
C VAL A 134 -4.05 -3.70 4.31
N THR A 135 -3.58 -4.84 4.85
CA THR A 135 -2.21 -4.96 5.39
C THR A 135 -1.09 -5.03 4.36
N GLY A 136 0.15 -4.81 4.79
CA GLY A 136 1.34 -5.14 4.00
C GLY A 136 1.64 -6.64 3.87
N GLY A 137 2.61 -6.98 3.00
CA GLY A 137 3.10 -8.36 2.84
C GLY A 137 3.29 -8.87 1.41
N GLY A 138 3.81 -8.04 0.50
CA GLY A 138 4.13 -8.43 -0.89
C GLY A 138 2.91 -8.90 -1.70
N TYR A 139 3.13 -9.77 -2.69
CA TYR A 139 2.04 -10.31 -3.52
C TYR A 139 1.00 -11.07 -2.73
N ARG A 140 1.39 -11.79 -1.65
CA ARG A 140 0.43 -12.50 -0.79
C ARG A 140 -0.65 -11.55 -0.29
N ALA A 141 -0.22 -10.42 0.28
CA ALA A 141 -1.12 -9.43 0.84
C ALA A 141 -1.95 -8.76 -0.28
N LEU A 142 -1.32 -8.40 -1.40
CA LEU A 142 -2.01 -7.88 -2.58
C LEU A 142 -3.15 -8.81 -3.02
N MET A 143 -2.83 -10.07 -3.29
CA MET A 143 -3.79 -11.05 -3.84
C MET A 143 -4.87 -11.45 -2.83
N HIS A 144 -4.51 -11.66 -1.56
CA HIS A 144 -5.51 -11.90 -0.53
C HIS A 144 -6.48 -10.71 -0.42
N GLY A 145 -5.96 -9.47 -0.46
CA GLY A 145 -6.76 -8.26 -0.44
C GLY A 145 -7.64 -8.08 -1.66
N ALA A 146 -7.11 -8.38 -2.84
CA ALA A 146 -7.87 -8.39 -4.07
C ALA A 146 -9.09 -9.32 -3.96
N GLY A 147 -8.92 -10.50 -3.33
CA GLY A 147 -10.01 -11.41 -3.04
C GLY A 147 -11.09 -10.79 -2.14
N VAL A 148 -10.68 -10.16 -1.03
CA VAL A 148 -11.61 -9.49 -0.10
C VAL A 148 -12.33 -8.31 -0.76
N ILE A 149 -11.60 -7.47 -1.51
CA ILE A 149 -12.18 -6.36 -2.27
C ILE A 149 -13.17 -6.88 -3.32
N SER A 150 -12.85 -8.00 -4.00
CA SER A 150 -13.78 -8.65 -4.93
C SER A 150 -15.08 -9.08 -4.25
N ALA A 151 -15.01 -9.59 -3.02
CA ALA A 151 -16.18 -9.97 -2.23
C ALA A 151 -17.03 -8.76 -1.83
N PHE A 152 -16.39 -7.62 -1.59
CA PHE A 152 -17.04 -6.37 -1.18
C PHE A 152 -17.58 -5.56 -2.36
N ASP A 153 -17.08 -5.79 -3.57
CA ASP A 153 -17.46 -5.04 -4.78
C ASP A 153 -18.73 -5.63 -5.41
N ASN A 154 -19.79 -4.83 -5.54
CA ASN A 154 -21.04 -5.26 -6.20
C ASN A 154 -20.91 -5.45 -7.71
N ARG A 155 -19.81 -4.99 -8.33
CA ARG A 155 -19.50 -5.19 -9.74
C ARG A 155 -18.92 -6.57 -10.03
N THR A 156 -18.45 -7.27 -8.99
CA THR A 156 -18.02 -8.66 -9.10
C THR A 156 -19.21 -9.55 -9.41
N SER A 157 -19.08 -10.44 -10.40
CA SER A 157 -20.14 -11.38 -10.76
C SER A 157 -20.65 -12.16 -9.55
N ASN A 158 -21.97 -12.18 -9.35
CA ASN A 158 -22.67 -12.90 -8.28
C ASN A 158 -22.38 -12.46 -6.83
N SER A 159 -21.64 -11.37 -6.59
CA SER A 159 -21.31 -10.91 -5.23
C SER A 159 -22.50 -10.34 -4.45
N THR A 160 -23.65 -10.16 -5.09
CA THR A 160 -24.90 -9.67 -4.46
C THR A 160 -25.97 -10.74 -4.29
N LEU A 161 -25.68 -12.01 -4.62
CA LEU A 161 -26.59 -13.13 -4.34
C LEU A 161 -26.80 -13.31 -2.82
N PRO A 162 -27.91 -13.93 -2.39
CA PRO A 162 -28.13 -14.25 -0.97
C PRO A 162 -26.92 -14.94 -0.32
N GLY A 163 -26.55 -14.52 0.89
CA GLY A 163 -25.36 -15.03 1.58
C GLY A 163 -24.04 -14.30 1.24
N ASN A 164 -24.03 -13.42 0.23
CA ASN A 164 -22.84 -12.64 -0.15
C ASN A 164 -22.90 -11.21 0.41
N ILE A 165 -21.78 -10.50 0.27
CA ILE A 165 -21.51 -9.21 0.92
C ILE A 165 -21.04 -8.12 -0.05
N GLY A 166 -21.32 -8.26 -1.34
CA GLY A 166 -21.07 -7.23 -2.34
C GLY A 166 -21.84 -5.95 -2.01
N GLY A 167 -21.26 -4.80 -2.34
CA GLY A 167 -21.77 -3.47 -2.00
C GLY A 167 -21.04 -2.80 -0.84
N LEU A 168 -20.27 -3.55 -0.04
CA LEU A 168 -19.47 -2.99 1.06
C LEU A 168 -18.40 -2.01 0.55
N LEU A 169 -17.78 -2.26 -0.62
CA LEU A 169 -16.83 -1.33 -1.22
C LEU A 169 -17.52 -0.01 -1.59
N GLN A 170 -18.69 -0.09 -2.20
CA GLN A 170 -19.50 1.08 -2.54
C GLN A 170 -20.03 1.83 -1.30
N ALA A 171 -20.24 1.12 -0.18
CA ALA A 171 -20.63 1.71 1.10
C ALA A 171 -19.45 2.34 1.88
N SER A 172 -18.20 2.01 1.54
CA SER A 172 -17.01 2.43 2.28
C SER A 172 -16.58 3.86 1.93
N THR A 173 -16.23 4.67 2.91
CA THR A 173 -15.74 6.04 2.71
C THR A 173 -14.23 6.06 2.45
N TYR A 174 -13.47 5.20 3.14
CA TYR A 174 -12.01 5.16 3.07
C TYR A 174 -11.50 3.76 2.73
N LEU A 175 -10.37 3.71 2.01
CA LEU A 175 -9.59 2.50 1.75
C LEU A 175 -8.10 2.79 2.02
N SER A 176 -7.55 2.28 3.11
CA SER A 176 -6.14 2.46 3.45
C SER A 176 -5.29 1.24 3.12
N GLY A 177 -4.09 1.45 2.57
CA GLY A 177 -3.11 0.44 2.22
C GLY A 177 -1.73 0.74 2.79
N VAL A 178 -0.93 -0.31 3.01
CA VAL A 178 0.48 -0.21 3.39
C VAL A 178 1.29 -1.30 2.68
N SER A 179 2.56 -1.02 2.38
CA SER A 179 3.48 -1.98 1.76
C SER A 179 2.91 -2.65 0.49
N GLY A 180 3.00 -3.98 0.39
CA GLY A 180 2.40 -4.80 -0.67
C GLY A 180 0.91 -4.57 -0.95
N ARG A 181 0.15 -3.90 -0.08
CA ARG A 181 -1.22 -3.47 -0.39
C ARG A 181 -1.38 -1.99 -0.66
N SER A 182 -0.35 -1.18 -0.49
CA SER A 182 -0.22 0.04 -1.31
C SER A 182 -0.26 -0.36 -2.78
N TRP A 183 0.45 -1.43 -3.19
CA TRP A 183 0.39 -1.95 -4.58
C TRP A 183 -1.04 -2.32 -5.02
N LEU A 184 -1.83 -2.93 -4.14
CA LEU A 184 -3.25 -3.20 -4.40
C LEU A 184 -4.03 -1.89 -4.59
N VAL A 185 -3.93 -0.95 -3.65
CA VAL A 185 -4.63 0.35 -3.72
C VAL A 185 -4.23 1.10 -4.99
N GLY A 186 -2.94 1.23 -5.26
CA GLY A 186 -2.45 1.93 -6.45
C GLY A 186 -2.86 1.25 -7.75
N SER A 187 -2.67 -0.06 -7.89
CA SER A 187 -3.07 -0.78 -9.11
C SER A 187 -4.58 -0.85 -9.32
N LEU A 188 -5.38 -0.62 -8.28
CA LEU A 188 -6.82 -0.42 -8.41
C LEU A 188 -7.13 0.99 -8.97
N TYR A 189 -6.59 2.05 -8.37
CA TYR A 189 -6.99 3.43 -8.66
C TYR A 189 -6.31 4.05 -9.89
N ILE A 190 -5.03 3.78 -10.11
CA ILE A 190 -4.26 4.35 -11.23
C ILE A 190 -4.85 4.01 -12.62
N PRO A 191 -5.30 2.78 -12.91
CA PRO A 191 -6.00 2.48 -14.17
C PRO A 191 -7.49 2.86 -14.16
N LYS A 192 -7.92 3.71 -13.20
CA LYS A 192 -9.31 4.05 -12.83
C LYS A 192 -10.05 2.88 -12.21
N LEU A 193 -10.43 2.96 -10.92
CA LEU A 193 -10.91 1.85 -10.08
C LEU A 193 -11.68 0.74 -10.82
N ARG A 194 -10.95 -0.29 -11.26
CA ARG A 194 -11.52 -1.46 -11.95
C ARG A 194 -11.88 -2.56 -10.94
N PRO A 195 -12.98 -3.30 -11.14
CA PRO A 195 -13.21 -4.53 -10.40
C PRO A 195 -12.01 -5.47 -10.59
N VAL A 196 -11.61 -6.16 -9.53
CA VAL A 196 -10.49 -7.13 -9.59
C VAL A 196 -10.73 -8.19 -10.67
N GLN A 197 -11.97 -8.63 -10.88
CA GLN A 197 -12.33 -9.56 -11.96
C GLN A 197 -11.99 -9.02 -13.36
N GLU A 198 -12.01 -7.70 -13.55
CA GLU A 198 -11.60 -7.06 -14.80
C GLU A 198 -10.09 -6.93 -14.93
N ILE A 199 -9.39 -6.63 -13.83
CA ILE A 199 -7.92 -6.61 -13.77
C ILE A 199 -7.36 -7.99 -14.12
N LEU A 200 -8.00 -9.04 -13.63
CA LEU A 200 -7.63 -10.43 -13.86
C LEU A 200 -8.03 -10.97 -15.23
N ARG A 201 -8.83 -10.24 -16.04
CA ARG A 201 -9.68 -10.80 -17.11
C ARG A 201 -9.01 -11.99 -17.79
N MET A 202 -9.57 -13.15 -17.44
CA MET A 202 -9.37 -14.48 -17.98
C MET A 202 -9.91 -14.57 -19.42
N ASP A 203 -9.66 -13.55 -20.24
CA ASP A 203 -9.96 -13.56 -21.67
C ASP A 203 -8.72 -14.13 -22.37
N PRO A 204 -8.80 -15.33 -22.99
CA PRO A 204 -7.71 -15.89 -23.78
C PRO A 204 -7.27 -15.00 -24.95
N ASN A 205 -8.08 -13.98 -25.29
CA ASN A 205 -7.83 -13.02 -26.35
C ASN A 205 -7.46 -11.61 -25.84
N ALA A 206 -7.40 -11.39 -24.52
CA ALA A 206 -6.84 -10.15 -23.99
C ALA A 206 -5.35 -10.11 -24.29
N THR A 207 -4.92 -9.10 -25.02
CA THR A 207 -3.53 -8.96 -25.46
C THR A 207 -2.58 -8.48 -24.35
N ASP A 208 -3.09 -8.06 -23.18
CA ASP A 208 -2.25 -7.56 -22.08
C ASP A 208 -2.96 -7.55 -20.68
N PRO A 209 -2.74 -8.55 -19.80
CA PRO A 209 -3.26 -8.53 -18.43
C PRO A 209 -2.48 -7.55 -17.54
N GLN A 210 -3.17 -6.78 -16.70
CA GLN A 210 -2.53 -5.74 -15.88
C GLN A 210 -1.61 -6.31 -14.79
N TRP A 211 -2.01 -7.38 -14.09
CA TRP A 211 -1.21 -8.00 -13.03
C TRP A 211 -0.36 -9.15 -13.56
N GLN A 212 0.91 -8.86 -13.82
CA GLN A 212 1.86 -9.76 -14.48
C GLN A 212 2.85 -10.38 -13.47
N PHE A 213 2.36 -11.24 -12.58
CA PHE A 213 3.22 -11.86 -11.55
C PHE A 213 3.99 -13.09 -12.03
N TYR A 214 3.80 -13.55 -13.27
CA TYR A 214 4.41 -14.78 -13.77
C TYR A 214 5.90 -14.64 -14.11
N HIS A 215 6.41 -13.42 -14.30
CA HIS A 215 7.85 -13.11 -14.30
C HIS A 215 8.22 -12.35 -13.06
N SER A 216 9.42 -12.62 -12.55
CA SER A 216 9.98 -11.89 -11.43
C SER A 216 10.22 -10.42 -11.78
N ILE A 217 10.05 -9.51 -10.81
CA ILE A 217 10.39 -8.07 -10.91
C ILE A 217 11.85 -7.88 -11.37
N ILE A 218 12.71 -8.84 -11.02
CA ILE A 218 14.15 -8.83 -11.36
C ILE A 218 14.37 -9.10 -12.85
N GLU A 219 13.51 -9.89 -13.49
CA GLU A 219 13.61 -10.20 -14.93
C GLU A 219 12.95 -9.12 -15.79
N GLY A 220 11.91 -8.47 -15.26
CA GLY A 220 11.10 -7.51 -16.00
C GLY A 220 10.03 -8.18 -16.88
N PRO A 221 9.32 -7.40 -17.72
CA PRO A 221 8.23 -7.91 -18.55
C PRO A 221 8.76 -8.71 -19.75
N THR A 222 7.94 -9.61 -20.31
CA THR A 222 8.29 -10.39 -21.52
C THR A 222 8.46 -9.55 -22.78
N THR A 223 7.92 -8.34 -22.76
CA THR A 223 7.97 -7.39 -23.88
C THR A 223 9.33 -6.72 -24.05
N LEU A 224 10.20 -6.80 -23.03
CA LEU A 224 11.53 -6.20 -23.02
C LEU A 224 12.60 -7.26 -22.79
N SER A 225 13.77 -7.06 -23.41
CA SER A 225 14.96 -7.81 -22.98
C SER A 225 15.37 -7.33 -21.59
N VAL A 226 15.94 -8.22 -20.76
CA VAL A 226 16.46 -7.86 -19.43
C VAL A 226 17.39 -6.65 -19.51
N SER A 227 18.26 -6.59 -20.53
CA SER A 227 19.16 -5.44 -20.75
C SER A 227 18.39 -4.16 -21.03
N SER A 228 17.37 -4.20 -21.90
CA SER A 228 16.55 -3.03 -22.23
C SER A 228 15.74 -2.54 -21.03
N TYR A 229 15.20 -3.47 -20.23
CA TYR A 229 14.47 -3.17 -19.01
C TYR A 229 15.34 -2.40 -18.00
N TYR A 230 16.52 -2.91 -17.68
CA TYR A 230 17.44 -2.22 -16.78
C TYR A 230 18.00 -0.91 -17.34
N THR A 231 18.28 -0.85 -18.64
CA THR A 231 18.74 0.41 -19.28
C THR A 231 17.65 1.48 -19.17
N THR A 232 16.39 1.11 -19.43
CA THR A 232 15.25 2.04 -19.31
C THR A 232 15.15 2.61 -17.90
N ILE A 233 15.16 1.75 -16.87
CA ILE A 233 15.06 2.20 -15.47
C ILE A 233 16.27 3.07 -15.08
N MET A 234 17.49 2.69 -15.50
CA MET A 234 18.70 3.46 -15.16
C MET A 234 18.75 4.81 -15.86
N ASP A 235 18.30 4.90 -17.11
CA ASP A 235 18.20 6.18 -17.83
C ASP A 235 17.19 7.12 -17.13
N GLU A 236 16.06 6.59 -16.65
CA GLU A 236 15.10 7.33 -15.83
C GLU A 236 15.71 7.83 -14.51
N MET A 237 16.52 7.01 -13.82
CA MET A 237 17.22 7.42 -12.60
C MET A 237 18.27 8.51 -12.88
N ASN A 238 19.03 8.39 -13.97
CA ASN A 238 20.01 9.39 -14.37
C ASN A 238 19.32 10.73 -14.66
N ASN A 239 18.18 10.73 -15.33
CA ASN A 239 17.38 11.93 -15.57
C ASN A 239 16.93 12.60 -14.26
N ASN A 240 16.55 11.82 -13.25
CA ASN A 240 16.23 12.35 -11.92
C ASN A 240 17.47 12.95 -11.22
N GLY A 241 18.61 12.27 -11.32
CA GLY A 241 19.88 12.78 -10.80
C GLY A 241 20.31 14.08 -11.46
N ASP A 242 20.16 14.19 -12.78
CA ASP A 242 20.42 15.41 -13.57
C ASP A 242 19.46 16.55 -13.19
N ALA A 243 18.23 16.23 -12.78
CA ALA A 243 17.27 17.18 -12.22
C ALA A 243 17.55 17.55 -10.75
N GLY A 244 18.62 17.01 -10.14
CA GLY A 244 19.03 17.29 -8.77
C GLY A 244 18.21 16.55 -7.69
N LEU A 245 17.46 15.51 -8.08
CA LEU A 245 16.72 14.66 -7.15
C LEU A 245 17.60 13.53 -6.63
N ASN A 246 17.39 13.16 -5.36
CA ASN A 246 18.10 12.03 -4.76
C ASN A 246 17.40 10.72 -5.12
N THR A 247 18.03 9.92 -5.97
CA THR A 247 17.57 8.56 -6.29
C THR A 247 18.12 7.55 -5.30
N THR A 248 17.28 6.62 -4.84
CA THR A 248 17.70 5.46 -4.03
C THR A 248 17.26 4.15 -4.71
N ILE A 249 17.58 3.00 -4.12
CA ILE A 249 17.09 1.73 -4.66
C ILE A 249 15.56 1.61 -4.58
N THR A 250 14.93 2.38 -3.70
CA THR A 250 13.47 2.52 -3.62
C THR A 250 12.90 2.99 -4.96
N ASP A 251 13.57 3.92 -5.66
CA ASP A 251 13.16 4.35 -7.00
C ASP A 251 13.25 3.21 -8.02
N LEU A 252 14.37 2.48 -8.04
CA LEU A 252 14.57 1.32 -8.93
C LEU A 252 13.50 0.25 -8.70
N TRP A 253 13.18 -0.04 -7.43
CA TRP A 253 12.17 -1.01 -7.04
C TRP A 253 10.76 -0.56 -7.42
N GLY A 254 10.41 0.70 -7.15
CA GLY A 254 9.15 1.29 -7.56
C GLY A 254 8.95 1.21 -9.08
N ARG A 255 10.00 1.52 -9.86
CA ARG A 255 9.96 1.36 -11.31
C ARG A 255 9.81 -0.10 -11.73
N GLY A 256 10.50 -1.04 -11.11
CA GLY A 256 10.30 -2.46 -11.43
C GLY A 256 8.86 -2.94 -11.16
N LEU A 257 8.27 -2.51 -10.05
CA LEU A 257 6.85 -2.78 -9.73
C LEU A 257 5.90 -2.20 -10.78
N SER A 258 6.24 -1.05 -11.37
CA SER A 258 5.39 -0.37 -12.36
C SER A 258 5.05 -1.25 -13.56
N PHE A 259 6.02 -2.02 -14.05
CA PHE A 259 5.86 -2.90 -15.21
C PHE A 259 4.93 -4.08 -14.95
N GLN A 260 4.68 -4.43 -13.68
CA GLN A 260 3.80 -5.54 -13.31
C GLN A 260 2.45 -5.11 -12.76
N LEU A 261 2.35 -3.88 -12.25
CA LEU A 261 1.16 -3.38 -11.59
C LEU A 261 0.32 -2.49 -12.48
N PHE A 262 0.93 -1.85 -13.48
CA PHE A 262 0.31 -0.90 -14.36
C PHE A 262 0.28 -1.41 -15.80
N ASN A 263 -0.83 -1.18 -16.47
CA ASN A 263 -1.00 -1.53 -17.88
C ASN A 263 -0.38 -0.44 -18.78
N ALA A 264 0.95 -0.33 -18.72
CA ALA A 264 1.75 0.62 -19.49
C ALA A 264 3.00 -0.09 -20.04
N PRO A 265 3.29 -0.01 -21.36
CA PRO A 265 4.44 -0.71 -21.96
C PRO A 265 5.80 -0.36 -21.36
N ASP A 266 5.94 0.85 -20.84
CA ASP A 266 7.14 1.40 -20.19
C ASP A 266 6.95 1.54 -18.66
N GLY A 267 5.88 1.00 -18.10
CA GLY A 267 5.55 1.20 -16.69
C GLY A 267 5.07 2.62 -16.34
N GLY A 268 4.74 3.45 -17.33
CA GLY A 268 4.05 4.73 -17.16
C GLY A 268 4.82 5.90 -16.50
N PRO A 269 6.15 6.05 -16.63
CA PRO A 269 6.95 7.05 -15.91
C PRO A 269 6.55 8.50 -16.25
N GLY A 270 6.31 8.80 -17.53
CA GLY A 270 6.11 10.17 -18.05
C GLY A 270 4.65 10.60 -18.21
N ASN A 271 3.68 9.75 -17.88
CA ASN A 271 2.27 10.01 -18.18
C ASN A 271 1.51 10.52 -16.93
N GLU A 272 0.77 11.62 -17.06
CA GLU A 272 -0.06 12.20 -15.98
C GLU A 272 -1.10 11.21 -15.42
N GLY A 273 -1.42 10.15 -16.16
CA GLY A 273 -2.27 9.06 -15.71
C GLY A 273 -1.64 8.11 -14.69
N TYR A 274 -0.36 8.28 -14.33
CA TYR A 274 0.38 7.40 -13.41
C TYR A 274 1.04 8.15 -12.24
N ILE A 275 0.49 9.29 -11.84
CA ILE A 275 0.83 10.00 -10.60
C ILE A 275 -0.30 9.81 -9.58
N PHE A 276 0.02 9.74 -8.29
CA PHE A 276 -0.97 9.43 -7.25
C PHE A 276 -1.98 10.58 -7.05
N SER A 277 -1.54 11.83 -7.16
CA SER A 277 -2.41 13.01 -7.18
C SER A 277 -3.32 13.08 -8.41
N GLY A 278 -2.98 12.35 -9.48
CA GLY A 278 -3.81 12.19 -10.67
C GLY A 278 -5.17 11.53 -10.38
N ILE A 279 -5.26 10.73 -9.30
CA ILE A 279 -6.53 10.13 -8.83
C ILE A 279 -7.57 11.21 -8.55
N ALA A 280 -7.16 12.40 -8.06
CA ALA A 280 -8.05 13.52 -7.83
C ALA A 280 -8.76 14.02 -9.12
N GLN A 281 -8.24 13.68 -10.29
CA GLN A 281 -8.77 14.06 -11.60
C GLN A 281 -9.65 12.98 -12.24
N ASP A 282 -9.74 11.79 -11.65
CA ASP A 282 -10.57 10.73 -12.20
C ASP A 282 -12.06 10.98 -11.94
N LEU A 283 -12.89 10.77 -12.98
CA LEU A 283 -14.34 11.05 -12.90
C LEU A 283 -15.05 10.23 -11.81
N GLY A 284 -14.63 8.98 -11.59
CA GLY A 284 -15.17 8.13 -10.53
C GLY A 284 -14.88 8.68 -9.14
N PHE A 285 -13.67 9.20 -8.95
CA PHE A 285 -13.24 9.79 -7.70
C PHE A 285 -13.80 11.22 -7.48
N GLN A 286 -13.78 12.09 -8.49
CA GLN A 286 -14.38 13.43 -8.44
C GLN A 286 -15.89 13.41 -8.13
N SER A 287 -16.58 12.39 -8.65
CA SER A 287 -18.00 12.15 -8.35
C SER A 287 -18.23 11.49 -6.99
N ALA A 288 -17.17 11.17 -6.23
CA ALA A 288 -17.19 10.44 -4.97
C ALA A 288 -17.87 9.07 -5.06
N SER A 289 -17.75 8.40 -6.21
CA SER A 289 -18.29 7.06 -6.45
C SER A 289 -17.38 5.95 -5.88
N GLU A 290 -16.14 6.30 -5.59
CA GLU A 290 -15.08 5.42 -5.10
C GLU A 290 -14.70 5.82 -3.66
N PRO A 291 -14.17 4.92 -2.79
CA PRO A 291 -13.61 5.33 -1.51
C PRO A 291 -12.38 6.24 -1.66
N LEU A 292 -12.00 6.97 -0.61
CA LEU A 292 -10.73 7.72 -0.58
C LEU A 292 -9.56 6.75 -0.37
N PRO A 293 -8.62 6.62 -1.33
CA PRO A 293 -7.41 5.84 -1.12
C PRO A 293 -6.45 6.58 -0.20
N ILE A 294 -5.91 5.89 0.80
CA ILE A 294 -4.87 6.42 1.69
C ILE A 294 -3.71 5.41 1.73
N VAL A 295 -2.50 5.89 1.56
CA VAL A 295 -1.27 5.10 1.75
C VAL A 295 -0.53 5.59 2.98
N VAL A 296 0.05 4.67 3.74
CA VAL A 296 0.80 4.97 4.97
C VAL A 296 2.28 4.69 4.81
N ALA A 297 3.11 5.61 5.30
CA ALA A 297 4.55 5.47 5.46
C ALA A 297 4.98 5.92 6.87
N LEU A 298 6.17 5.53 7.30
CA LEU A 298 6.74 5.96 8.58
C LEU A 298 7.90 6.91 8.36
N GLU A 299 8.00 7.94 9.18
CA GLU A 299 9.19 8.78 9.22
C GLU A 299 10.36 8.01 9.83
N GLN A 300 11.49 8.04 9.13
CA GLN A 300 12.76 7.65 9.69
C GLN A 300 13.60 8.89 9.96
N ALA A 301 13.80 9.22 11.24
CA ALA A 301 14.66 10.34 11.60
C ALA A 301 16.11 10.11 11.14
N PRO A 302 16.87 11.17 10.80
CA PRO A 302 18.25 11.03 10.37
C PRO A 302 19.10 10.24 11.38
N ASN A 303 19.86 9.26 10.89
CA ASN A 303 20.72 8.34 11.67
C ASN A 303 19.98 7.34 12.58
N GLN A 304 18.67 7.18 12.42
CA GLN A 304 17.89 6.22 13.20
C GLN A 304 17.75 4.88 12.46
N LEU A 305 18.32 3.81 13.02
CA LEU A 305 18.28 2.45 12.46
C LEU A 305 17.13 1.58 12.99
N LEU A 306 16.42 2.04 14.02
CA LEU A 306 15.30 1.35 14.63
C LEU A 306 14.02 2.10 14.29
N ILE A 307 12.96 1.40 13.92
CA ILE A 307 11.64 2.02 13.73
C ILE A 307 10.80 1.66 14.96
N PRO A 308 10.73 2.54 15.99
CA PRO A 308 9.96 2.25 17.19
C PRO A 308 8.45 2.32 16.93
N LEU A 309 7.68 1.72 17.83
CA LEU A 309 6.21 1.71 17.77
C LEU A 309 5.56 3.10 17.75
N ASN A 310 6.27 4.14 18.19
CA ASN A 310 5.82 5.53 18.20
C ASN A 310 6.40 6.38 17.05
N SER A 311 6.93 5.76 16.00
CA SER A 311 7.39 6.49 14.81
C SER A 311 6.25 7.31 14.20
N THR A 312 6.56 8.51 13.68
CA THR A 312 5.56 9.40 13.07
C THR A 312 4.93 8.71 11.86
N VAL A 313 3.61 8.60 11.86
CA VAL A 313 2.85 8.04 10.74
C VAL A 313 2.54 9.16 9.76
N TYR A 314 3.06 9.04 8.53
CA TYR A 314 2.69 9.88 7.40
C TYR A 314 1.61 9.19 6.57
N GLU A 315 0.57 9.93 6.24
CA GLU A 315 -0.48 9.51 5.32
C GLU A 315 -0.36 10.27 4.00
N ILE A 316 -0.71 9.58 2.92
CA ILE A 316 -0.67 10.08 1.55
C ILE A 316 -2.03 9.83 0.93
N SER A 317 -2.74 10.89 0.59
CA SER A 317 -4.01 10.88 -0.17
C SER A 317 -3.80 11.52 -1.54
N PRO A 318 -4.75 11.44 -2.48
CA PRO A 318 -4.64 12.12 -3.77
C PRO A 318 -4.41 13.63 -3.69
N TRP A 319 -4.70 14.27 -2.56
CA TRP A 319 -4.55 15.73 -2.41
C TRP A 319 -3.33 16.12 -1.60
N GLU A 320 -2.98 15.34 -0.57
CA GLU A 320 -2.01 15.77 0.42
C GLU A 320 -1.17 14.64 1.01
N ILE A 321 0.02 15.01 1.47
CA ILE A 321 0.91 14.19 2.28
C ILE A 321 1.16 14.90 3.60
N GLY A 322 1.11 14.18 4.70
CA GLY A 322 1.36 14.77 6.00
C GLY A 322 1.05 13.85 7.16
N THR A 323 0.94 14.44 8.34
CA THR A 323 0.69 13.70 9.57
C THR A 323 -0.18 14.52 10.53
N PHE A 324 -1.06 13.83 11.24
CA PHE A 324 -1.77 14.41 12.38
C PHE A 324 -0.88 14.54 13.62
N GLU A 325 0.30 13.89 13.64
CA GLU A 325 1.12 13.78 14.83
C GLU A 325 2.06 14.98 15.04
N PRO A 326 2.12 15.53 16.26
CA PRO A 326 3.16 16.49 16.60
C PRO A 326 4.55 15.81 16.59
N PRO A 327 5.63 16.55 16.31
CA PRO A 327 5.69 18.01 16.20
C PRO A 327 5.31 18.58 14.82
N THR A 328 5.31 17.78 13.75
CA THR A 328 4.97 18.25 12.40
C THR A 328 3.51 18.71 12.34
N ALA A 329 2.57 17.80 12.66
CA ALA A 329 1.13 18.04 12.74
C ALA A 329 0.63 18.92 11.59
N ALA A 330 0.90 18.50 10.36
CA ALA A 330 0.67 19.31 9.17
C ALA A 330 0.64 18.48 7.89
N PHE A 331 0.05 19.08 6.86
CA PHE A 331 -0.16 18.50 5.54
C PHE A 331 0.31 19.47 4.45
N ALA A 332 0.85 18.91 3.36
CA ALA A 332 1.27 19.64 2.18
C ALA A 332 0.60 19.04 0.93
N SER A 333 0.41 19.86 -0.11
CA SER A 333 -0.16 19.39 -1.38
C SER A 333 0.71 18.30 -2.00
N LEU A 334 0.14 17.14 -2.27
CA LEU A 334 0.84 16.02 -2.90
C LEU A 334 1.25 16.37 -4.34
N GLN A 335 0.35 17.03 -5.08
CA GLN A 335 0.60 17.45 -6.47
C GLN A 335 1.90 18.26 -6.59
N TYR A 336 2.20 19.09 -5.58
CA TYR A 336 3.34 20.00 -5.57
C TYR A 336 4.47 19.59 -4.63
N VAL A 337 4.44 18.38 -4.06
CA VAL A 337 5.35 17.94 -2.99
C VAL A 337 6.83 18.02 -3.37
N GLY A 338 7.15 17.90 -4.67
CA GLY A 338 8.52 18.03 -5.18
C GLY A 338 9.08 19.46 -5.15
N SER A 339 8.27 20.45 -4.78
CA SER A 339 8.67 21.87 -4.80
C SER A 339 9.54 22.24 -3.59
N ASN A 340 10.33 23.31 -3.71
CA ASN A 340 11.16 23.83 -2.62
C ASN A 340 10.32 24.65 -1.63
N PHE A 341 9.56 23.96 -0.78
CA PHE A 341 8.90 24.60 0.36
C PHE A 341 9.92 25.11 1.38
N ARG A 342 9.67 26.31 1.90
CA ARG A 342 10.41 26.93 3.00
C ARG A 342 9.44 27.58 3.96
N ALA A 343 9.55 27.22 5.23
CA ALA A 343 8.68 27.71 6.29
C ALA A 343 7.18 27.59 5.95
N GLY A 344 6.82 26.49 5.27
CA GLY A 344 5.45 26.17 4.89
C GLY A 344 4.93 26.80 3.59
N THR A 345 5.76 27.49 2.80
CA THR A 345 5.34 28.10 1.52
C THR A 345 6.39 27.92 0.43
N ILE A 346 6.01 28.02 -0.84
CA ILE A 346 6.97 28.02 -1.97
C ILE A 346 7.36 29.48 -2.29
N PRO A 347 8.66 29.85 -2.28
CA PRO A 347 9.10 31.23 -2.52
C PRO A 347 8.58 31.82 -3.83
N GLU A 348 8.21 33.11 -3.83
CA GLU A 348 7.64 33.82 -5.00
C GLU A 348 8.53 33.80 -6.25
N THR A 349 9.84 33.68 -6.05
CA THR A 349 10.84 33.62 -7.12
C THR A 349 11.00 32.22 -7.73
N GLU A 350 10.34 31.20 -7.15
CA GLU A 350 10.50 29.81 -7.55
C GLU A 350 9.21 29.26 -8.18
N ASN A 351 9.41 28.38 -9.16
CA ASN A 351 8.36 27.61 -9.81
C ASN A 351 7.95 26.40 -8.96
N CYS A 352 6.80 25.83 -9.28
CA CYS A 352 6.29 24.62 -8.65
C CYS A 352 6.84 23.39 -9.40
N ILE A 353 7.03 22.29 -8.69
CA ILE A 353 7.38 20.99 -9.27
C ILE A 353 6.15 20.10 -9.14
N SER A 354 5.65 19.59 -10.26
CA SER A 354 4.46 18.73 -10.30
C SER A 354 4.81 17.32 -10.75
N GLY A 355 4.14 16.31 -10.19
CA GLY A 355 4.30 14.92 -10.62
C GLY A 355 5.50 14.19 -10.00
N PHE A 356 6.08 14.74 -8.93
CA PHE A 356 7.08 14.04 -8.10
C PHE A 356 6.47 12.78 -7.46
N ASP A 357 5.17 12.82 -7.21
CA ASP A 357 4.33 11.76 -6.69
C ASP A 357 3.97 10.70 -7.75
N ASN A 358 4.93 10.31 -8.60
CA ASN A 358 4.74 9.15 -9.48
C ASN A 358 4.22 7.97 -8.65
N ALA A 359 3.13 7.35 -9.11
CA ALA A 359 2.40 6.39 -8.31
C ALA A 359 3.32 5.25 -7.85
N CYS A 360 4.24 4.79 -8.68
CA CYS A 360 5.18 3.76 -8.27
C CYS A 360 6.10 4.16 -7.13
N PHE A 361 6.55 5.42 -7.11
CA PHE A 361 7.33 5.96 -6.01
C PHE A 361 6.51 6.01 -4.72
N VAL A 362 5.26 6.51 -4.78
CA VAL A 362 4.33 6.57 -3.64
C VAL A 362 4.00 5.19 -3.08
N LEU A 363 3.85 4.20 -3.96
CA LEU A 363 3.41 2.85 -3.60
C LEU A 363 4.59 1.94 -3.21
N THR A 364 5.81 2.46 -3.20
CA THR A 364 6.98 1.67 -2.85
C THR A 364 6.85 1.12 -1.43
N GLY A 365 7.22 -0.15 -1.24
CA GLY A 365 7.12 -0.86 0.03
C GLY A 365 8.41 -1.57 0.41
N LYS A 366 8.32 -2.46 1.41
CA LYS A 366 9.41 -3.11 2.13
C LYS A 366 10.37 -3.88 1.22
N LEU A 367 11.67 -3.64 1.42
CA LEU A 367 12.79 -4.25 0.72
C LEU A 367 13.72 -4.97 1.73
N GLU A 368 13.34 -6.12 2.30
CA GLU A 368 14.14 -6.73 3.41
C GLU A 368 15.59 -7.08 3.05
N GLU A 369 15.90 -7.46 1.80
CA GLU A 369 17.22 -8.03 1.51
C GLU A 369 18.21 -7.09 0.82
N ILE A 370 17.77 -5.93 0.34
CA ILE A 370 18.65 -4.90 -0.25
C ILE A 370 18.85 -3.68 0.68
N GLY A 371 18.13 -3.61 1.80
CA GLY A 371 18.30 -2.62 2.88
C GLY A 371 19.58 -2.75 3.71
N ARG A 372 20.60 -3.49 3.24
CA ARG A 372 21.93 -3.38 3.85
C ARG A 372 22.46 -1.99 3.48
N GLU A 373 22.58 -1.11 4.48
CA GLU A 373 23.13 0.27 4.42
C GLU A 373 22.14 1.44 4.25
N ASN A 374 20.89 1.37 4.76
CA ASN A 374 19.86 2.44 4.65
C ASN A 374 19.41 2.75 3.21
N ASN A 375 19.49 1.76 2.31
CA ASN A 375 19.10 1.96 0.92
C ASN A 375 17.57 1.83 0.70
N ASP A 376 16.84 1.15 1.60
CA ASP A 376 15.38 0.98 1.55
C ASP A 376 14.57 2.22 2.00
N VAL A 377 15.25 3.36 2.11
CA VAL A 377 14.67 4.65 2.49
C VAL A 377 14.21 5.37 1.23
N SER A 378 12.99 5.88 1.26
CA SER A 378 12.46 6.79 0.24
C SER A 378 12.82 8.23 0.61
N ASN A 379 13.57 8.91 -0.26
CA ASN A 379 14.00 10.29 -0.03
C ASN A 379 13.05 11.27 -0.72
N TRP A 380 12.04 11.74 0.01
CA TRP A 380 11.12 12.75 -0.49
C TRP A 380 11.73 14.14 -0.39
N VAL A 381 11.41 15.02 -1.35
CA VAL A 381 11.58 16.46 -1.12
C VAL A 381 10.72 16.83 0.08
N ASN A 382 11.30 17.52 1.07
CA ASN A 382 10.61 17.79 2.32
C ASN A 382 9.74 19.06 2.23
N PRO A 383 8.40 18.95 2.17
CA PRO A 383 7.54 20.12 2.17
C PRO A 383 7.52 20.84 3.54
N PHE A 384 7.99 20.19 4.60
CA PHE A 384 8.04 20.72 5.97
C PHE A 384 9.39 21.35 6.32
N TYR A 385 10.27 21.57 5.35
CA TYR A 385 11.55 22.24 5.58
C TYR A 385 11.33 23.66 6.16
N GLN A 386 12.00 23.95 7.27
CA GLN A 386 11.86 25.17 8.08
C GLN A 386 10.44 25.43 8.63
N TYR A 387 9.52 24.47 8.55
CA TYR A 387 8.17 24.59 9.12
C TYR A 387 8.17 24.17 10.60
N LYS A 388 7.75 25.06 11.50
CA LYS A 388 7.80 24.85 12.97
C LYS A 388 9.20 24.45 13.47
N GLU A 389 10.24 25.15 13.03
CA GLU A 389 11.66 24.78 13.23
C GLU A 389 12.06 24.55 14.70
N GLU A 390 11.38 25.19 15.65
CA GLU A 390 11.66 25.05 17.08
C GLU A 390 11.42 23.62 17.62
N ASN A 391 10.43 22.90 17.09
CA ASN A 391 10.04 21.58 17.59
C ASN A 391 9.98 20.48 16.53
N ASN A 392 9.84 20.83 15.25
CA ASN A 392 9.74 19.87 14.16
C ASN A 392 11.12 19.32 13.79
N THR A 393 11.33 18.02 14.02
CA THR A 393 12.58 17.32 13.70
C THR A 393 12.87 17.30 12.21
N SER A 394 11.84 17.22 11.36
CA SER A 394 11.98 17.22 9.91
C SER A 394 12.33 18.61 9.37
N ALA A 395 12.08 19.69 10.11
CA ALA A 395 12.29 21.07 9.64
C ALA A 395 13.76 21.41 9.30
N LYS A 396 14.72 20.64 9.81
CA LYS A 396 16.16 20.88 9.62
C LYS A 396 16.74 20.24 8.36
N SER A 397 15.99 19.37 7.70
CA SER A 397 16.41 18.64 6.51
C SER A 397 15.59 19.04 5.30
N LYS A 398 16.22 19.16 4.13
CA LYS A 398 15.51 19.31 2.85
C LYS A 398 14.92 17.99 2.33
N ILE A 399 15.25 16.89 3.00
CA ILE A 399 14.82 15.53 2.66
C ILE A 399 13.93 15.01 3.79
N LEU A 400 12.76 14.49 3.42
CA LEU A 400 11.88 13.75 4.31
C LEU A 400 12.11 12.26 4.02
N SER A 401 12.75 11.57 4.96
CA SER A 401 13.06 10.15 4.83
C SER A 401 11.88 9.31 5.31
N LEU A 402 11.26 8.59 4.38
CA LEU A 402 10.11 7.73 4.64
C LEU A 402 10.48 6.26 4.37
N VAL A 403 9.98 5.37 5.22
CA VAL A 403 10.10 3.91 5.08
C VAL A 403 8.72 3.26 5.04
N ASP A 404 8.68 1.96 4.77
CA ASP A 404 7.43 1.20 4.72
C ASP A 404 6.61 1.36 6.02
N GLY A 405 5.31 1.65 5.86
CA GLY A 405 4.38 1.86 6.96
C GLY A 405 4.22 0.68 7.94
N GLY A 406 4.67 -0.52 7.57
CA GLY A 406 4.59 -1.74 8.38
C GLY A 406 5.83 -2.03 9.22
N GLU A 407 6.90 -1.22 9.17
CA GLU A 407 8.16 -1.50 9.88
C GLU A 407 8.06 -1.45 11.41
N ASP A 408 7.07 -0.73 11.95
CA ASP A 408 6.79 -0.63 13.39
C ASP A 408 5.85 -1.73 13.92
N LEU A 409 5.59 -2.76 13.10
CA LEU A 409 4.61 -3.84 13.31
C LEU A 409 3.14 -3.44 13.14
N GLN A 410 2.79 -2.17 12.93
CA GLN A 410 1.43 -1.75 12.60
C GLN A 410 1.10 -2.02 11.13
N ASN A 411 1.28 -3.28 10.71
CA ASN A 411 1.15 -3.71 9.33
C ASN A 411 -0.29 -3.63 8.78
N ILE A 412 -1.28 -3.22 9.60
CA ILE A 412 -2.62 -2.79 9.17
C ILE A 412 -2.68 -1.26 9.28
N PRO A 413 -2.95 -0.51 8.18
CA PRO A 413 -2.90 0.95 8.17
C PRO A 413 -4.14 1.57 8.82
N LEU A 414 -4.28 1.39 10.13
CA LEU A 414 -5.43 1.84 10.92
C LEU A 414 -5.30 3.30 11.36
N TYR A 415 -4.07 3.78 11.55
CA TYR A 415 -3.81 5.11 12.12
C TYR A 415 -4.57 6.26 11.40
N PRO A 416 -4.61 6.35 10.05
CA PRO A 416 -5.42 7.35 9.36
C PRO A 416 -6.92 7.26 9.67
N LEU A 417 -7.42 6.05 9.87
CA LEU A 417 -8.86 5.77 10.03
C LEU A 417 -9.34 5.97 11.46
N LEU A 418 -8.41 6.00 12.43
CA LEU A 418 -8.70 6.24 13.85
C LEU A 418 -8.80 7.74 14.18
N GLN A 419 -8.51 8.62 13.23
CA GLN A 419 -8.55 10.07 13.43
C GLN A 419 -9.98 10.53 13.78
N PRO A 420 -10.21 11.19 14.93
CA PRO A 420 -11.54 11.63 15.34
C PRO A 420 -12.22 12.56 14.33
N LEU A 421 -11.43 13.32 13.57
CA LEU A 421 -11.90 14.20 12.50
C LEU A 421 -12.63 13.44 11.38
N ARG A 422 -12.23 12.19 11.10
CA ARG A 422 -12.85 11.33 10.07
C ARG A 422 -14.10 10.60 10.55
N LYS A 423 -14.33 10.54 11.87
CA LYS A 423 -15.53 9.95 12.50
C LYS A 423 -15.89 8.56 11.96
N VAL A 424 -14.88 7.72 11.71
CA VAL A 424 -15.08 6.35 11.23
C VAL A 424 -15.79 5.55 12.31
N ASP A 425 -16.86 4.83 11.94
CA ASP A 425 -17.65 4.01 12.88
C ASP A 425 -17.21 2.55 12.85
N VAL A 426 -16.87 2.04 11.66
CA VAL A 426 -16.52 0.62 11.44
C VAL A 426 -15.33 0.52 10.50
N ILE A 427 -14.34 -0.31 10.86
CA ILE A 427 -13.18 -0.61 10.03
C ILE A 427 -13.12 -2.10 9.73
N PHE A 428 -13.14 -2.47 8.46
CA PHE A 428 -12.79 -3.82 8.00
C PHE A 428 -11.26 -3.95 7.88
N ALA A 429 -10.64 -4.59 8.87
CA ALA A 429 -9.18 -4.77 8.95
C ALA A 429 -8.78 -6.11 8.31
N VAL A 430 -8.26 -6.06 7.07
CA VAL A 430 -7.94 -7.23 6.26
C VAL A 430 -6.48 -7.62 6.38
N ASP A 431 -6.21 -8.71 7.09
CA ASP A 431 -4.86 -9.12 7.50
C ASP A 431 -4.30 -10.29 6.70
N GLY A 432 -3.23 -10.03 5.98
CA GLY A 432 -2.48 -10.99 5.16
C GLY A 432 -1.01 -11.06 5.56
N SER A 433 -0.72 -10.68 6.80
CA SER A 433 0.61 -10.72 7.40
C SER A 433 1.12 -12.17 7.50
N ALA A 434 2.44 -12.33 7.55
CA ALA A 434 3.12 -13.60 7.74
C ALA A 434 3.82 -13.60 9.12
N ASP A 435 3.01 -13.64 10.19
CA ASP A 435 3.49 -13.43 11.56
C ASP A 435 4.03 -14.70 12.20
N THR A 436 3.50 -15.85 11.80
CA THR A 436 4.03 -17.14 12.26
C THR A 436 5.38 -17.42 11.55
N ALA A 437 6.33 -17.99 12.28
CA ALA A 437 7.74 -18.07 11.84
C ALA A 437 8.25 -19.50 11.57
N ALA A 438 7.42 -20.52 11.78
CA ALA A 438 7.81 -21.89 11.41
C ALA A 438 7.83 -22.02 9.88
N PRO A 439 8.77 -22.78 9.28
CA PRO A 439 8.78 -23.01 7.83
C PRO A 439 7.41 -23.51 7.34
N GLY A 440 6.83 -22.81 6.36
CA GLY A 440 5.51 -23.12 5.83
C GLY A 440 4.33 -22.65 6.69
N ALA A 441 4.58 -21.97 7.80
CA ALA A 441 3.56 -21.31 8.61
C ALA A 441 3.72 -19.80 8.44
N TYR A 442 3.22 -19.22 7.35
CA TYR A 442 3.26 -17.77 7.06
C TYR A 442 1.87 -17.14 7.20
N TRP A 443 1.26 -17.33 8.38
CA TRP A 443 -0.11 -16.92 8.67
C TRP A 443 -0.15 -15.72 9.63
N SER A 444 -1.23 -14.96 9.57
CA SER A 444 -1.50 -13.87 10.50
C SER A 444 -1.81 -14.42 11.90
N ASN A 445 -1.36 -13.72 12.94
CA ASN A 445 -1.66 -14.07 14.33
C ASN A 445 -2.20 -12.89 15.15
N GLY A 446 -2.56 -11.79 14.48
CA GLY A 446 -3.05 -10.56 15.13
C GLY A 446 -1.96 -9.61 15.59
N THR A 447 -0.67 -9.86 15.31
CA THR A 447 0.45 -9.00 15.74
C THR A 447 0.22 -7.54 15.37
N ALA A 448 -0.31 -7.24 14.18
CA ALA A 448 -0.54 -5.87 13.74
C ALA A 448 -1.66 -5.15 14.50
N LEU A 449 -2.73 -5.85 14.88
CA LEU A 449 -3.76 -5.29 15.77
C LEU A 449 -3.22 -5.07 17.18
N VAL A 450 -2.40 -6.00 17.68
CA VAL A 450 -1.74 -5.88 18.98
C VAL A 450 -0.80 -4.67 19.01
N ALA A 451 -0.01 -4.46 17.95
CA ALA A 451 0.88 -3.30 17.84
C ALA A 451 0.08 -1.99 17.86
N THR A 452 -1.01 -1.90 17.09
CA THR A 452 -1.89 -0.71 17.08
C THR A 452 -2.51 -0.46 18.46
N TYR A 453 -2.98 -1.52 19.13
CA TYR A 453 -3.47 -1.42 20.50
C TYR A 453 -2.38 -0.95 21.47
N GLN A 454 -1.18 -1.50 21.41
CA GLN A 454 -0.06 -1.06 22.24
C GLN A 454 0.30 0.41 22.01
N ARG A 455 0.27 0.87 20.74
CA ARG A 455 0.47 2.29 20.42
C ARG A 455 -0.59 3.16 21.06
N SER A 456 -1.86 2.75 21.04
CA SER A 456 -2.96 3.49 21.69
C SER A 456 -2.78 3.69 23.21
N LEU A 457 -1.95 2.86 23.86
CA LEU A 457 -1.65 2.95 25.29
C LEU A 457 -0.43 3.84 25.61
N LEU A 458 0.30 4.30 24.60
CA LEU A 458 1.48 5.14 24.79
C LEU A 458 1.06 6.58 25.12
N LYS A 459 1.60 7.11 26.22
CA LYS A 459 1.36 8.49 26.69
C LYS A 459 2.18 9.56 25.97
N THR A 460 2.95 9.17 24.96
CA THR A 460 4.00 10.01 24.34
C THR A 460 3.66 10.43 22.90
N GLY A 461 2.38 10.45 22.52
CA GLY A 461 1.95 10.76 21.15
C GLY A 461 0.52 11.28 21.06
N HIS A 462 -0.01 11.31 19.84
CA HIS A 462 -1.44 11.60 19.59
C HIS A 462 -2.25 10.37 20.02
N GLU A 463 -2.85 10.43 21.21
CA GLU A 463 -3.63 9.34 21.80
C GLU A 463 -4.90 9.12 20.97
N LEU A 464 -4.96 7.99 20.25
CA LEU A 464 -6.12 7.57 19.47
C LEU A 464 -6.75 6.34 20.15
N PRO A 465 -8.05 6.38 20.45
CA PRO A 465 -8.71 5.27 21.13
C PRO A 465 -8.79 4.05 20.23
N PHE A 466 -8.52 2.87 20.80
CA PHE A 466 -8.54 1.60 20.10
C PHE A 466 -9.12 0.51 20.99
N PRO A 467 -9.92 -0.45 20.48
CA PRO A 467 -10.44 -1.52 21.31
C PRO A 467 -9.33 -2.41 21.86
N SER A 468 -9.59 -3.04 23.01
CA SER A 468 -8.67 -4.00 23.62
C SER A 468 -8.45 -5.20 22.70
N ILE A 469 -7.18 -5.52 22.43
CA ILE A 469 -6.78 -6.68 21.62
C ILE A 469 -6.00 -7.66 22.50
N PRO A 470 -6.35 -8.97 22.50
CA PRO A 470 -5.60 -9.97 23.23
C PRO A 470 -4.21 -10.19 22.62
N ASP A 471 -3.25 -10.63 23.43
CA ASP A 471 -1.91 -10.95 22.96
C ASP A 471 -1.92 -12.06 21.87
N PRO A 472 -0.89 -12.15 21.01
CA PRO A 472 -0.90 -13.08 19.87
C PRO A 472 -1.08 -14.56 20.25
N LYS A 473 -0.63 -14.97 21.44
CA LYS A 473 -0.80 -16.37 21.90
C LYS A 473 -2.26 -16.63 22.23
N THR A 474 -2.90 -15.71 22.95
CA THR A 474 -4.34 -15.76 23.22
C THR A 474 -5.16 -15.68 21.93
N PHE A 475 -4.75 -14.81 21.00
CA PHE A 475 -5.37 -14.64 19.68
C PHE A 475 -5.43 -15.96 18.89
N ILE A 476 -4.33 -16.70 18.82
CA ILE A 476 -4.26 -18.03 18.20
C ILE A 476 -5.07 -19.07 18.99
N ASN A 477 -4.91 -19.14 20.31
CA ASN A 477 -5.57 -20.16 21.15
C ASN A 477 -7.10 -20.10 21.07
N LEU A 478 -7.63 -18.90 20.84
CA LEU A 478 -9.07 -18.66 20.67
C LEU A 478 -9.52 -18.74 19.21
N SER A 479 -8.62 -19.09 18.29
CA SER A 479 -8.91 -19.18 16.85
C SER A 479 -9.40 -17.85 16.24
N LEU A 480 -9.00 -16.71 16.80
CA LEU A 480 -9.37 -15.40 16.24
C LEU A 480 -8.67 -15.12 14.90
N ASN A 481 -7.59 -15.85 14.60
CA ASN A 481 -6.86 -15.76 13.34
C ASN A 481 -7.34 -16.75 12.25
N SER A 482 -8.40 -17.52 12.50
CA SER A 482 -8.96 -18.46 11.50
C SER A 482 -10.31 -18.02 10.93
N GLN A 483 -10.90 -16.97 11.48
CA GLN A 483 -12.19 -16.46 11.07
C GLN A 483 -12.34 -14.97 11.35
N PRO A 484 -13.23 -14.29 10.62
CA PRO A 484 -13.59 -12.92 10.91
C PRO A 484 -14.01 -12.73 12.38
N THR A 485 -13.51 -11.67 13.01
CA THR A 485 -13.71 -11.40 14.45
C THR A 485 -14.02 -9.92 14.67
N PHE A 486 -14.97 -9.62 15.56
CA PHE A 486 -15.32 -8.24 15.93
C PHE A 486 -14.63 -7.81 17.22
N PHE A 487 -14.03 -6.62 17.22
CA PHE A 487 -13.46 -5.98 18.41
C PHE A 487 -14.10 -4.60 18.62
N GLY A 488 -14.36 -4.23 19.87
CA GLY A 488 -14.98 -2.95 20.23
C GLY A 488 -16.51 -2.98 20.38
N CYS A 489 -17.14 -4.16 20.42
CA CYS A 489 -18.59 -4.28 20.60
C CYS A 489 -19.08 -3.81 21.98
N ASP A 490 -18.28 -3.99 23.04
CA ASP A 490 -18.66 -3.58 24.40
C ASP A 490 -18.19 -2.15 24.69
N THR A 491 -19.06 -1.19 24.40
CA THR A 491 -18.83 0.24 24.67
C THR A 491 -18.56 0.56 26.15
N LYS A 492 -18.91 -0.33 27.09
CA LYS A 492 -18.63 -0.12 28.53
C LYS A 492 -17.17 -0.41 28.89
N ASN A 493 -16.47 -1.19 28.07
CA ASN A 493 -15.05 -1.52 28.27
C ASN A 493 -14.11 -0.62 27.47
N LEU A 494 -14.66 0.35 26.73
CA LEU A 494 -13.89 1.36 26.03
C LEU A 494 -13.72 2.58 26.96
N THR A 495 -12.47 2.98 27.19
CA THR A 495 -12.16 4.22 27.91
C THR A 495 -12.61 5.45 27.14
N GLU A 496 -12.60 5.38 25.81
CA GLU A 496 -13.04 6.39 24.87
C GLU A 496 -13.66 5.71 23.63
N LEU A 497 -14.61 6.37 22.96
CA LEU A 497 -15.27 5.81 21.78
C LEU A 497 -14.25 5.57 20.66
N SER A 498 -14.10 4.31 20.24
CA SER A 498 -13.28 3.88 19.12
C SER A 498 -14.14 3.20 18.04
N PRO A 499 -13.67 3.15 16.78
CA PRO A 499 -14.38 2.43 15.72
C PRO A 499 -14.45 0.93 16.03
N LEU A 500 -15.56 0.30 15.63
CA LEU A 500 -15.67 -1.17 15.65
C LEU A 500 -14.71 -1.77 14.62
N ILE A 501 -13.88 -2.72 15.03
CA ILE A 501 -12.95 -3.40 14.13
C ILE A 501 -13.53 -4.75 13.73
N VAL A 502 -13.76 -4.95 12.43
CA VAL A 502 -14.07 -6.24 11.81
C VAL A 502 -12.78 -6.80 11.23
N TYR A 503 -12.09 -7.63 12.00
CA TYR A 503 -10.84 -8.27 11.59
C TYR A 503 -11.11 -9.42 10.63
N ILE A 504 -10.42 -9.48 9.50
CA ILE A 504 -10.53 -10.52 8.46
C ILE A 504 -9.13 -11.10 8.20
N PRO A 505 -8.78 -12.26 8.79
CA PRO A 505 -7.46 -12.86 8.61
C PRO A 505 -7.36 -13.71 7.35
N ASN A 506 -6.17 -13.75 6.74
CA ASN A 506 -5.82 -14.72 5.73
C ASN A 506 -5.76 -16.12 6.35
N TYR A 507 -6.58 -17.03 5.83
CA TYR A 507 -6.69 -18.40 6.34
C TYR A 507 -7.06 -19.35 5.19
N PRO A 508 -6.67 -20.64 5.22
CA PRO A 508 -6.88 -21.54 4.08
C PRO A 508 -8.33 -22.08 4.02
N TYR A 509 -9.22 -21.34 3.37
CA TYR A 509 -10.62 -21.75 3.17
C TYR A 509 -10.76 -22.64 1.94
N THR A 510 -10.14 -22.24 0.83
CA THR A 510 -10.14 -22.98 -0.44
C THR A 510 -8.75 -23.17 -1.03
N TYR A 511 -7.75 -22.42 -0.54
CA TYR A 511 -6.36 -22.56 -0.98
C TYR A 511 -5.39 -22.16 0.13
N THR A 512 -4.22 -22.79 0.14
CA THR A 512 -3.12 -22.48 1.05
C THR A 512 -2.38 -21.24 0.56
N SER A 513 -2.93 -20.06 0.88
CA SER A 513 -2.49 -18.75 0.38
C SER A 513 -1.28 -18.15 1.09
N ASN A 514 -0.64 -18.87 2.01
CA ASN A 514 0.48 -18.36 2.81
C ASN A 514 1.83 -18.46 2.10
N ILE A 515 1.92 -17.92 0.88
CA ILE A 515 3.19 -17.81 0.15
C ILE A 515 4.16 -16.89 0.88
N TRP A 516 5.47 -17.03 0.63
CA TRP A 516 6.48 -16.20 1.28
C TRP A 516 6.40 -14.74 0.83
N THR A 517 6.73 -13.79 1.71
CA THR A 517 6.59 -12.34 1.43
C THR A 517 7.45 -11.87 0.26
N PHE A 518 8.63 -12.46 0.04
CA PHE A 518 9.53 -12.12 -1.07
C PHE A 518 9.50 -13.16 -2.20
N GLN A 519 8.41 -13.91 -2.30
CA GLN A 519 8.10 -14.64 -3.52
C GLN A 519 7.69 -13.62 -4.59
N LEU A 520 8.61 -13.27 -5.48
CA LEU A 520 8.46 -12.21 -6.50
C LEU A 520 7.89 -12.70 -7.83
N GLU A 521 7.56 -13.99 -7.91
CA GLU A 521 6.92 -14.63 -9.07
C GLU A 521 5.82 -15.59 -8.61
N THR A 522 4.73 -15.66 -9.37
CA THR A 522 3.56 -16.50 -9.10
C THR A 522 2.84 -16.73 -10.42
N ASN A 523 2.60 -17.99 -10.78
CA ASN A 523 1.85 -18.30 -12.00
C ASN A 523 0.36 -17.91 -11.86
N ASP A 524 -0.33 -17.74 -12.99
CA ASP A 524 -1.73 -17.30 -13.00
C ASP A 524 -2.67 -18.21 -12.20
N THR A 525 -2.41 -19.52 -12.17
CA THR A 525 -3.25 -20.47 -11.45
C THR A 525 -3.15 -20.25 -9.95
N GLU A 526 -1.93 -20.18 -9.40
CA GLU A 526 -1.67 -19.89 -8.00
C GLU A 526 -2.21 -18.51 -7.61
N ARG A 527 -1.96 -17.47 -8.43
CA ARG A 527 -2.51 -16.12 -8.23
C ARG A 527 -4.03 -16.16 -8.08
N ASN A 528 -4.72 -16.78 -9.04
CA ASN A 528 -6.18 -16.85 -9.06
C ASN A 528 -6.72 -17.62 -7.84
N TRP A 529 -6.05 -18.69 -7.41
CA TRP A 529 -6.44 -19.44 -6.21
C TRP A 529 -6.23 -18.66 -4.90
N ILE A 530 -5.18 -17.86 -4.80
CA ILE A 530 -4.95 -16.99 -3.63
C ILE A 530 -6.05 -15.92 -3.55
N ILE A 531 -6.40 -15.30 -4.68
CA ILE A 531 -7.49 -14.32 -4.76
C ILE A 531 -8.83 -14.97 -4.42
N GLN A 532 -9.13 -16.14 -4.99
CA GLN A 532 -10.34 -16.89 -4.69
C GLN A 532 -10.44 -17.26 -3.20
N ASN A 533 -9.31 -17.62 -2.57
CA ASN A 533 -9.28 -17.87 -1.14
C ASN A 533 -9.60 -16.61 -0.33
N GLY A 534 -9.03 -15.45 -0.69
CA GLY A 534 -9.37 -14.17 -0.05
C GLY A 534 -10.86 -13.82 -0.18
N TYR A 535 -11.45 -14.06 -1.35
CA TYR A 535 -12.90 -13.91 -1.56
C TYR A 535 -13.69 -14.82 -0.60
N ASN A 536 -13.34 -16.10 -0.52
CA ASN A 536 -14.05 -17.07 0.33
C ASN A 536 -13.85 -16.82 1.84
N VAL A 537 -12.70 -16.29 2.25
CA VAL A 537 -12.46 -15.82 3.63
C VAL A 537 -13.46 -14.72 3.96
N ALA A 538 -13.56 -13.69 3.11
CA ALA A 538 -14.44 -12.54 3.35
C ALA A 538 -15.92 -12.93 3.31
N THR A 539 -16.34 -13.78 2.38
CA THR A 539 -17.74 -14.20 2.24
C THR A 539 -18.13 -15.35 3.18
N ARG A 540 -17.19 -15.90 3.96
CA ARG A 540 -17.40 -17.15 4.72
C ARG A 540 -17.89 -18.30 3.82
N GLY A 541 -17.28 -18.40 2.64
CA GLY A 541 -17.68 -19.33 1.58
C GLY A 541 -19.07 -19.04 1.04
N ASN A 542 -19.38 -17.78 0.73
CA ASN A 542 -20.70 -17.32 0.27
C ASN A 542 -21.82 -17.65 1.26
N GLY A 543 -21.55 -17.46 2.55
CA GLY A 543 -22.48 -17.77 3.64
C GLY A 543 -22.68 -19.27 3.89
N THR A 544 -21.92 -20.16 3.25
CA THR A 544 -22.05 -21.62 3.49
C THR A 544 -21.50 -22.05 4.85
N LEU A 545 -20.44 -21.39 5.33
CA LEU A 545 -19.85 -21.66 6.64
C LEU A 545 -20.57 -20.94 7.77
N ASP A 546 -21.19 -19.80 7.46
CA ASP A 546 -21.99 -19.02 8.39
C ASP A 546 -23.07 -18.25 7.60
N LYS A 547 -24.30 -18.77 7.66
CA LYS A 547 -25.46 -18.19 6.96
C LYS A 547 -25.88 -16.84 7.52
N ASP A 548 -25.52 -16.55 8.77
CA ASP A 548 -25.89 -15.32 9.47
C ASP A 548 -24.82 -14.24 9.27
N TRP A 549 -23.71 -14.55 8.57
CA TRP A 549 -22.58 -13.65 8.35
C TRP A 549 -22.96 -12.29 7.72
N PRO A 550 -23.78 -12.22 6.65
CA PRO A 550 -24.25 -10.92 6.14
C PRO A 550 -25.05 -10.13 7.16
N SER A 551 -25.88 -10.80 7.99
CA SER A 551 -26.62 -10.17 9.08
C SER A 551 -25.68 -9.62 10.15
N CYS A 552 -24.65 -10.38 10.55
CA CYS A 552 -23.63 -9.93 11.50
C CYS A 552 -22.91 -8.66 11.02
N ILE A 553 -22.51 -8.62 9.74
CA ILE A 553 -21.92 -7.40 9.15
C ILE A 553 -22.94 -6.25 9.13
N GLY A 554 -24.20 -6.52 8.78
CA GLY A 554 -25.25 -5.52 8.81
C GLY A 554 -25.46 -4.92 10.21
N CYS A 555 -25.32 -5.73 11.26
CA CYS A 555 -25.40 -5.28 12.65
C CYS A 555 -24.19 -4.44 13.06
N ALA A 556 -23.00 -4.80 12.59
CA ALA A 556 -21.79 -4.01 12.80
C ALA A 556 -21.88 -2.62 12.15
N ILE A 557 -22.44 -2.55 10.94
CA ILE A 557 -22.65 -1.29 10.22
C ILE A 557 -23.76 -0.45 10.87
N HIS A 558 -24.70 -1.06 11.59
CA HIS A 558 -25.78 -0.33 12.26
C HIS A 558 -25.40 0.06 13.70
N PRO A 559 -25.12 1.36 14.00
CA PRO A 559 -24.67 1.77 15.33
C PRO A 559 -25.70 1.53 16.46
N GLY A 560 -26.99 1.42 16.11
CA GLY A 560 -28.08 1.12 17.05
C GLY A 560 -28.16 -0.35 17.47
N ALA A 561 -27.78 -1.30 16.61
CA ALA A 561 -27.85 -2.73 16.91
C ALA A 561 -26.87 -3.15 18.01
N LEU A 562 -25.68 -2.52 18.05
CA LEU A 562 -24.65 -2.83 19.05
C LEU A 562 -25.09 -2.50 20.49
N ARG A 563 -26.09 -1.63 20.68
CA ARG A 563 -26.63 -1.29 22.01
C ARG A 563 -27.72 -2.26 22.49
N GLU A 564 -28.36 -2.99 21.58
CA GLU A 564 -29.52 -3.85 21.87
C GLU A 564 -29.21 -5.35 21.76
N MET A 565 -28.06 -5.71 21.18
CA MET A 565 -27.63 -7.10 21.11
C MET A 565 -26.99 -7.53 22.44
N GLU A 566 -27.66 -8.44 23.16
CA GLU A 566 -26.98 -9.24 24.18
C GLU A 566 -25.86 -10.03 23.51
N PRO A 567 -24.58 -9.76 23.84
CA PRO A 567 -23.49 -10.47 23.23
C PRO A 567 -23.51 -11.92 23.73
N LYS A 568 -23.71 -12.89 22.83
CA LYS A 568 -23.04 -14.20 22.95
C LYS A 568 -21.55 -14.06 22.56
N LEU A 569 -20.92 -12.94 22.92
CA LEU A 569 -19.50 -12.69 22.69
C LEU A 569 -18.74 -13.13 23.93
N LEU A 570 -17.67 -13.90 23.71
CA LEU A 570 -16.70 -14.24 24.75
C LEU A 570 -16.19 -12.93 25.40
N ARG A 571 -16.47 -12.77 26.69
CA ARG A 571 -15.74 -11.81 27.52
C ARG A 571 -14.29 -12.26 27.56
N LEU A 572 -13.42 -11.49 26.91
CA LEU A 572 -11.98 -11.70 26.95
C LEU A 572 -11.38 -10.79 28.01
N ASP A 573 -11.25 -11.31 29.23
CA ASP A 573 -10.28 -10.79 30.20
C ASP A 573 -8.89 -11.17 29.70
N SER A 574 -8.31 -10.37 28.81
CA SER A 574 -6.92 -10.54 28.37
C SER A 574 -6.00 -9.75 29.29
N THR A 575 -4.90 -10.36 29.71
CA THR A 575 -3.76 -9.64 30.27
C THR A 575 -3.14 -8.77 29.19
N ALA A 576 -2.66 -7.58 29.56
CA ALA A 576 -1.97 -6.69 28.62
C ALA A 576 -0.80 -7.45 27.94
N PRO A 577 -0.66 -7.37 26.61
CA PRO A 577 0.41 -8.05 25.88
C PRO A 577 1.79 -7.56 26.35
N PRO A 578 2.83 -8.41 26.26
CA PRO A 578 4.19 -8.01 26.62
C PRO A 578 4.64 -6.80 25.78
N PRO A 579 5.45 -5.88 26.34
CA PRO A 579 5.86 -4.64 25.66
C PRO A 579 6.49 -4.91 24.29
N TYR A 580 6.19 -4.04 23.33
CA TYR A 580 6.84 -4.01 22.02
C TYR A 580 8.37 -4.04 22.15
N VAL A 581 9.00 -4.94 21.40
CA VAL A 581 10.46 -5.00 21.27
C VAL A 581 10.82 -4.36 19.92
N PRO A 582 11.58 -3.25 19.90
CA PRO A 582 11.98 -2.58 18.68
C PRO A 582 12.56 -3.53 17.63
N THR A 583 11.98 -3.49 16.44
CA THR A 583 12.54 -4.12 15.26
C THR A 583 13.74 -3.30 14.80
N HIS A 584 14.88 -3.96 14.64
CA HIS A 584 15.94 -3.40 13.81
C HIS A 584 15.39 -3.29 12.40
N ALA A 585 15.60 -2.15 11.71
CA ALA A 585 15.43 -2.07 10.26
C ALA A 585 16.25 -3.16 9.54
N ILE A 586 17.26 -3.69 10.25
CA ILE A 586 18.13 -4.78 9.83
C ILE A 586 17.78 -6.04 10.64
N LYS A 587 17.03 -7.01 10.07
CA LYS A 587 17.12 -8.39 10.58
C LYS A 587 18.49 -8.94 10.20
N SER A 588 19.50 -8.80 11.07
CA SER A 588 20.67 -9.66 11.00
C SER A 588 20.26 -11.04 11.49
N SER A 589 19.70 -11.87 10.61
CA SER A 589 19.49 -13.29 10.93
C SER A 589 20.85 -13.98 10.98
N GLY A 590 21.44 -14.02 12.16
CA GLY A 590 22.49 -14.96 12.49
C GLY A 590 21.89 -16.36 12.63
N CYS A 591 21.84 -17.14 11.55
CA CYS A 591 21.86 -18.60 11.61
C CYS A 591 22.35 -19.18 10.26
N PRO A 592 23.21 -20.23 10.25
CA PRO A 592 23.94 -20.61 9.04
C PRO A 592 23.19 -21.69 8.25
N ARG A 593 22.74 -21.38 7.02
CA ARG A 593 22.56 -22.39 5.97
C ARG A 593 23.07 -21.89 4.62
N ARG A 594 24.04 -22.64 4.09
CA ARG A 594 24.98 -22.28 3.02
C ARG A 594 24.43 -22.49 1.60
N ALA A 595 23.10 -22.45 1.41
CA ALA A 595 22.46 -22.72 0.11
C ALA A 595 21.45 -21.64 -0.33
N GLU A 596 21.00 -20.76 0.59
CA GLU A 596 19.98 -19.75 0.31
C GLU A 596 20.57 -18.34 0.10
N VAL A 597 21.88 -18.17 0.32
CA VAL A 597 22.61 -16.90 0.16
C VAL A 597 22.91 -16.57 -1.32
N THR A 598 22.76 -17.54 -2.23
CA THR A 598 23.26 -17.40 -3.60
C THR A 598 22.41 -16.48 -4.46
N ILE A 599 21.07 -16.47 -4.32
CA ILE A 599 20.19 -15.67 -5.17
C ILE A 599 20.21 -14.19 -4.75
N SER A 600 20.15 -13.90 -3.45
CA SER A 600 20.07 -12.54 -2.92
C SER A 600 21.39 -11.76 -3.05
N VAL A 601 22.53 -12.45 -2.97
CA VAL A 601 23.84 -11.85 -3.31
C VAL A 601 23.96 -11.61 -4.81
N ILE A 602 23.32 -12.43 -5.66
CA ILE A 602 23.29 -12.18 -7.12
C ILE A 602 22.42 -10.98 -7.46
N VAL A 603 21.28 -10.75 -6.80
CA VAL A 603 20.43 -9.56 -7.06
C VAL A 603 21.16 -8.28 -6.66
N ALA A 604 21.70 -8.22 -5.44
CA ALA A 604 22.50 -7.07 -5.00
C ALA A 604 23.77 -6.89 -5.82
N ALA A 605 24.47 -7.99 -6.18
CA ALA A 605 25.64 -7.91 -7.05
C ALA A 605 25.27 -7.55 -8.50
N CYS A 606 24.08 -7.89 -9.01
CA CYS A 606 23.63 -7.46 -10.33
C CYS A 606 23.32 -5.97 -10.32
N PHE A 607 22.53 -5.47 -9.37
CA PHE A 607 22.24 -4.03 -9.25
C PHE A 607 23.50 -3.20 -8.97
N VAL A 608 24.37 -3.65 -8.05
CA VAL A 608 25.61 -2.94 -7.69
C VAL A 608 26.72 -3.11 -8.74
N ALA A 609 26.85 -4.26 -9.40
CA ALA A 609 27.84 -4.40 -10.47
C ALA A 609 27.41 -3.66 -11.74
N LEU A 610 26.11 -3.58 -12.06
CA LEU A 610 25.61 -2.77 -13.17
C LEU A 610 25.77 -1.27 -12.91
N SER A 611 25.57 -0.80 -11.67
CA SER A 611 25.84 0.60 -11.29
C SER A 611 27.33 0.96 -11.20
N LEU A 612 28.23 -0.03 -11.25
CA LEU A 612 29.69 0.17 -11.28
C LEU A 612 30.30 -0.08 -12.67
N LEU A 613 29.52 -0.59 -13.62
CA LEU A 613 29.93 -0.87 -15.01
C LEU A 613 29.51 0.23 -16.00
N PHE A 614 28.63 1.14 -15.58
CA PHE A 614 28.23 2.37 -16.26
C PHE A 614 28.33 3.53 -15.27
#